data_AF-R5MJZ4-F1
#
_entry.id   AF-R5MJZ4-F1
#
_cell.length_a   1.000
_cell.length_b   1.000
_cell.length_c   1.000
_cell.angle_alpha   90.00
_cell.angle_beta   90.00
_cell.angle_gamma   90.00
#
_symmetry.space_group_name_H-M   'P 1'
#
loop_
_entity.id
_entity.type
_entity.pdbx_description
1 polymer ?
#
loop_
_entity_poly.entity_id
_entity_poly.type
_entity_poly.pdbx_seq_one_letter_code
_entity_poly.pdbx_strand_id
1 'polypeptide(L)'
;MNCFETMFQMEPYVFCDENLSDYEKTIYILAIAYGASPIYRLSKKDIEELSLWLEVDFKLLAKALENEMNFPCGNAIIKFGDDTIECGEYFKNDFFDVIVKLLFAYKNLEEIYDDFGNEAVGENIQTSFTINHYFEMANAIAATYECMHENAFSYDNTMYDSAECFYPKNDIEMLSLLAISADCLGYDEDLINILTKLLKYEFKTRINALYLVTICQIFKHSPCFTREMKNIATDIYNKLLLILKNGKVVSMIINCLHRKTDKQVDERSKKDNTTRMQILYGYPNYDCYDLRFDFSHKGQEVVHFNNETPGGLSCCIFNKNEYQNIIDQYPELKDCFISYDDRWALKERINCELTDDMKVSFDRVRKEKAHDPIFTQSYLETDINDFINLVSKMLPKECRRAIDVGGTYAKLCFNYDVIMRDTTLLYLAYLARDSKRVDMVAEWISDKAFRYGLTSERINIDTLGQVLEIIKTAESRI
;
A
#
# COMPACT_ATOMS: atom_id res chain seq x y z
N MET A 1 13.24 9.90 45.23
CA MET A 1 14.05 8.73 44.83
C MET A 1 14.17 8.79 43.33
N ASN A 2 15.37 9.00 42.82
CA ASN A 2 15.66 9.19 41.40
C ASN A 2 15.55 7.84 40.67
N CYS A 3 14.71 7.77 39.64
CA CYS A 3 14.63 6.62 38.72
C CYS A 3 15.90 6.40 37.88
N PHE A 4 16.97 7.17 38.11
CA PHE A 4 18.24 7.10 37.38
C PHE A 4 19.31 6.23 38.06
N GLU A 5 19.12 5.81 39.31
CA GLU A 5 20.16 5.06 40.07
C GLU A 5 19.96 3.53 40.08
N THR A 6 18.98 3.03 39.35
CA THR A 6 18.81 1.59 39.08
C THR A 6 18.93 1.30 37.59
N MET A 7 20.02 1.75 36.96
CA MET A 7 20.63 0.99 35.85
C MET A 7 21.24 -0.29 36.45
N PHE A 8 20.40 -1.18 36.97
CA PHE A 8 20.81 -2.57 37.15
C PHE A 8 21.26 -3.06 35.77
N GLN A 9 22.39 -3.77 35.72
CA GLN A 9 22.78 -4.54 34.55
C GLN A 9 21.59 -5.42 34.18
N MET A 10 20.80 -5.02 33.19
CA MET A 10 19.74 -5.86 32.66
C MET A 10 20.44 -7.05 32.02
N GLU A 11 20.35 -8.20 32.66
CA GLU A 11 20.84 -9.42 32.05
C GLU A 11 20.11 -9.61 30.71
N PRO A 12 20.83 -9.89 29.61
CA PRO A 12 20.21 -10.12 28.32
C PRO A 12 19.18 -11.24 28.41
N TYR A 13 17.96 -10.98 27.91
CA TYR A 13 16.99 -12.04 27.69
C TYR A 13 17.50 -12.95 26.56
N VAL A 14 17.88 -14.17 26.91
CA VAL A 14 18.36 -15.16 25.93
C VAL A 14 17.17 -15.77 25.22
N PHE A 15 16.94 -15.35 23.98
CA PHE A 15 15.80 -15.83 23.19
C PHE A 15 16.10 -17.17 22.51
N CYS A 16 17.22 -17.30 21.81
CA CYS A 16 17.65 -18.56 21.21
C CYS A 16 19.17 -18.63 21.10
N ASP A 17 19.71 -19.84 20.94
CA ASP A 17 21.14 -20.07 20.70
C ASP A 17 21.48 -20.05 19.19
N GLU A 18 20.48 -19.89 18.33
CA GLU A 18 20.64 -19.84 16.88
C GLU A 18 21.05 -18.45 16.40
N ASN A 19 21.97 -18.39 15.44
CA ASN A 19 22.32 -17.15 14.74
C ASN A 19 21.27 -16.86 13.67
N LEU A 20 20.46 -15.84 13.92
CA LEU A 20 19.36 -15.43 13.04
C LEU A 20 19.78 -14.29 12.11
N SER A 21 19.10 -14.15 10.97
CA SER A 21 19.27 -12.97 10.10
C SER A 21 18.71 -11.71 10.77
N ASP A 22 19.19 -10.52 10.36
CA ASP A 22 18.69 -9.25 10.90
C ASP A 22 17.19 -9.04 10.67
N TYR A 23 16.66 -9.64 9.61
CA TYR A 23 15.23 -9.75 9.35
C TYR A 23 14.51 -10.52 10.45
N GLU A 24 14.93 -11.76 10.71
CA GLU A 24 14.31 -12.62 11.73
C GLU A 24 14.41 -12.00 13.12
N LYS A 25 15.58 -11.44 13.48
CA LYS A 25 15.76 -10.70 14.73
C LYS A 25 14.76 -9.53 14.83
N THR A 26 14.58 -8.76 13.76
CA THR A 26 13.62 -7.65 13.71
C THR A 26 12.21 -8.14 14.02
N ILE A 27 11.75 -9.21 13.37
CA ILE A 27 10.41 -9.77 13.58
C ILE A 27 10.25 -10.33 15.00
N TYR A 28 11.23 -11.09 15.50
CA TYR A 28 11.14 -11.68 16.83
C TYR A 28 11.23 -10.64 17.94
N ILE A 29 12.02 -9.56 17.81
CA ILE A 29 12.02 -8.45 18.78
C ILE A 29 10.61 -7.84 18.89
N LEU A 30 9.97 -7.56 17.75
CA LEU A 30 8.61 -7.04 17.72
C LEU A 30 7.60 -8.02 18.35
N ALA A 31 7.72 -9.31 18.03
CA ALA A 31 6.86 -10.36 18.59
C ALA A 31 7.05 -10.53 20.11
N ILE A 32 8.28 -10.46 20.62
CA ILE A 32 8.60 -10.51 22.05
C ILE A 32 7.99 -9.31 22.77
N ALA A 33 8.09 -8.10 22.19
CA ALA A 33 7.47 -6.91 22.76
C ALA A 33 5.93 -7.02 22.80
N TYR A 34 5.34 -7.59 21.75
CA TYR A 34 3.90 -7.86 21.71
C TYR A 34 3.47 -8.94 22.71
N GLY A 35 4.22 -10.04 22.83
CA GLY A 35 3.94 -11.12 23.79
C GLY A 35 3.97 -10.65 25.25
N ALA A 36 4.86 -9.72 25.58
CA ALA A 36 4.95 -9.12 26.91
C ALA A 36 3.75 -8.20 27.25
N SER A 37 3.09 -7.62 26.24
CA SER A 37 1.92 -6.76 26.42
C SER A 37 0.93 -6.92 25.26
N PRO A 38 0.22 -8.07 25.18
CA PRO A 38 -0.58 -8.39 24.02
C PRO A 38 -1.88 -7.60 24.03
N ILE A 39 -2.21 -6.97 22.88
CA ILE A 39 -3.51 -6.32 22.70
C ILE A 39 -4.59 -7.37 22.38
N TYR A 40 -4.25 -8.35 21.54
CA TYR A 40 -5.05 -9.53 21.26
C TYR A 40 -4.32 -10.81 21.66
N ARG A 41 -5.07 -11.77 22.19
CA ARG A 41 -4.58 -13.15 22.34
C ARG A 41 -4.64 -13.84 20.99
N LEU A 42 -3.48 -14.25 20.48
CA LEU A 42 -3.37 -14.96 19.21
C LEU A 42 -3.59 -16.45 19.43
N SER A 43 -4.44 -17.07 18.61
CA SER A 43 -4.58 -18.52 18.61
C SER A 43 -3.38 -19.18 17.94
N LYS A 44 -3.19 -20.49 18.16
CA LYS A 44 -2.14 -21.24 17.46
C LYS A 44 -2.25 -21.12 15.92
N LYS A 45 -3.47 -21.08 15.38
CA LYS A 45 -3.74 -20.92 13.95
C LYS A 45 -3.28 -19.54 13.47
N ASP A 46 -3.56 -18.48 14.24
CA ASP A 46 -3.11 -17.13 13.89
C ASP A 46 -1.58 -17.04 13.87
N ILE A 47 -0.90 -17.69 14.81
CA ILE A 47 0.58 -17.73 14.86
C ILE A 47 1.16 -18.49 13.67
N GLU A 48 0.52 -19.59 13.24
CA GLU A 48 0.92 -20.35 12.06
C GLU A 48 0.74 -19.53 10.77
N GLU A 49 -0.35 -18.79 10.64
CA GLU A 49 -0.57 -17.90 9.49
C GLU A 49 0.40 -16.72 9.50
N LEU A 50 0.65 -16.11 10.67
CA LEU A 50 1.66 -15.05 10.82
C LEU A 50 3.06 -15.53 10.46
N SER A 51 3.45 -16.74 10.86
CA SER A 51 4.78 -17.26 10.53
C SER A 51 4.96 -17.51 9.03
N LEU A 52 3.89 -17.98 8.35
CA LEU A 52 3.88 -18.14 6.90
C LEU A 52 3.88 -16.80 6.17
N TRP A 53 3.13 -15.82 6.68
CA TRP A 53 3.03 -14.47 6.12
C TRP A 53 4.34 -13.69 6.25
N LEU A 54 5.02 -13.81 7.39
CA LEU A 54 6.28 -13.15 7.69
C LEU A 54 7.51 -13.97 7.27
N GLU A 55 7.33 -15.20 6.77
CA GLU A 55 8.42 -16.13 6.40
C GLU A 55 9.46 -16.33 7.51
N VAL A 56 8.98 -16.62 8.72
CA VAL A 56 9.82 -16.91 9.89
C VAL A 56 9.47 -18.28 10.49
N ASP A 57 10.35 -18.85 11.31
CA ASP A 57 10.08 -20.13 11.96
C ASP A 57 8.91 -20.02 12.94
N PHE A 58 7.94 -20.94 12.81
CA PHE A 58 6.73 -20.99 13.63
C PHE A 58 7.03 -21.21 15.12
N LYS A 59 7.98 -22.08 15.46
CA LYS A 59 8.26 -22.42 16.86
C LYS A 59 8.91 -21.25 17.58
N LEU A 60 9.84 -20.58 16.92
CA LEU A 60 10.44 -19.35 17.43
C LEU A 60 9.39 -18.24 17.54
N LEU A 61 8.51 -18.07 16.55
CA LEU A 61 7.46 -17.05 16.64
C LEU A 61 6.49 -17.33 17.81
N ALA A 62 6.05 -18.58 17.98
CA ALA A 62 5.22 -18.98 19.10
C ALA A 62 5.91 -18.70 20.45
N LYS A 63 7.20 -19.06 20.57
CA LYS A 63 8.01 -18.77 21.75
C LYS A 63 8.09 -17.27 22.05
N ALA A 64 8.28 -16.44 21.03
CA ALA A 64 8.33 -14.99 21.18
C ALA A 64 7.01 -14.42 21.71
N LEU A 65 5.88 -14.93 21.22
CA LEU A 65 4.54 -14.46 21.59
C LEU A 65 4.03 -15.01 22.92
N GLU A 66 4.54 -16.15 23.38
CA GLU A 66 4.27 -16.74 24.71
C GLU A 66 5.05 -16.04 25.84
N ASN A 67 5.87 -15.03 25.53
CA ASN A 67 6.73 -14.41 26.51
C ASN A 67 5.95 -13.53 27.51
N GLU A 68 5.72 -14.05 28.72
CA GLU A 68 5.09 -13.32 29.83
C GLU A 68 6.07 -12.44 30.64
N MET A 69 7.32 -12.28 30.19
CA MET A 69 8.29 -11.45 30.91
C MET A 69 7.90 -9.98 30.91
N ASN A 70 7.91 -9.38 32.11
CA ASN A 70 7.69 -7.95 32.29
C ASN A 70 9.01 -7.19 32.09
N PHE A 71 9.17 -6.52 30.95
CA PHE A 71 10.34 -5.68 30.67
C PHE A 71 10.14 -4.29 31.28
N PRO A 72 10.92 -3.89 32.28
CA PRO A 72 10.78 -2.58 32.90
C PRO A 72 11.13 -1.46 31.90
N CYS A 73 10.16 -0.59 31.63
CA CYS A 73 10.35 0.69 30.93
C CYS A 73 10.86 0.62 29.47
N GLY A 74 10.41 -0.36 28.68
CA GLY A 74 10.58 -0.32 27.23
C GLY A 74 12.03 -0.45 26.72
N ASN A 75 13.00 -0.73 27.59
CA ASN A 75 14.35 -1.08 27.19
C ASN A 75 14.54 -2.58 27.43
N ALA A 76 14.82 -3.32 26.35
CA ALA A 76 15.14 -4.74 26.41
C ALA A 76 16.50 -4.97 25.77
N ILE A 77 17.31 -5.83 26.40
CA ILE A 77 18.51 -6.39 25.80
C ILE A 77 18.19 -7.85 25.48
N ILE A 78 18.23 -8.22 24.20
CA ILE A 78 17.87 -9.57 23.75
C ILE A 78 19.08 -10.21 23.10
N LYS A 79 19.33 -11.47 23.45
CA LYS A 79 20.42 -12.28 22.89
C LYS A 79 19.89 -13.34 21.93
N PHE A 80 20.49 -13.38 20.73
CA PHE A 80 20.23 -14.34 19.66
C PHE A 80 21.56 -14.98 19.24
N GLY A 81 21.80 -16.22 19.66
CA GLY A 81 23.09 -16.88 19.44
C GLY A 81 24.22 -16.06 20.08
N ASP A 82 25.16 -15.61 19.25
CA ASP A 82 26.28 -14.77 19.71
C ASP A 82 25.95 -13.27 19.75
N ASP A 83 24.86 -12.85 19.11
CA ASP A 83 24.48 -11.44 18.99
C ASP A 83 23.67 -10.97 20.19
N THR A 84 23.98 -9.78 20.70
CA THR A 84 23.23 -9.10 21.76
C THR A 84 22.74 -7.75 21.24
N ILE A 85 21.43 -7.56 21.22
CA ILE A 85 20.76 -6.39 20.66
C ILE A 85 20.13 -5.57 21.79
N GLU A 86 20.51 -4.30 21.87
CA GLU A 86 19.84 -3.32 22.71
C GLU A 86 18.69 -2.69 21.92
N CYS A 87 17.45 -2.94 22.36
CA CYS A 87 16.27 -2.64 21.56
C CYS A 87 15.82 -1.18 21.68
N GLY A 88 16.08 -0.53 22.82
CA GLY A 88 15.67 0.86 23.06
C GLY A 88 14.19 1.10 22.79
N GLU A 89 13.85 2.28 22.26
CA GLU A 89 12.47 2.69 21.92
C GLU A 89 11.78 1.81 20.87
N TYR A 90 12.52 0.94 20.18
CA TYR A 90 11.97 -0.02 19.22
C TYR A 90 11.25 -1.19 19.91
N PHE A 91 11.52 -1.44 21.20
CA PHE A 91 10.84 -2.47 21.98
C PHE A 91 9.44 -2.02 22.43
N LYS A 92 8.53 -1.92 21.46
CA LYS A 92 7.11 -1.62 21.67
C LYS A 92 6.25 -2.61 20.89
N ASN A 93 5.04 -2.85 21.39
CA ASN A 93 4.09 -3.73 20.71
C ASN A 93 3.49 -3.09 19.45
N ASP A 94 3.65 -1.78 19.23
CA ASP A 94 3.05 -0.99 18.15
C ASP A 94 3.15 -1.64 16.77
N PHE A 95 4.36 -1.89 16.26
CA PHE A 95 4.52 -2.42 14.89
C PHE A 95 4.04 -3.85 14.73
N PHE A 96 4.21 -4.71 15.75
CA PHE A 96 3.68 -6.06 15.67
C PHE A 96 2.15 -6.06 15.72
N ASP A 97 1.56 -5.17 16.50
CA ASP A 97 0.12 -4.97 16.55
C ASP A 97 -0.44 -4.50 15.20
N VAL A 98 0.26 -3.59 14.51
CA VAL A 98 -0.08 -3.20 13.14
C VAL A 98 -0.02 -4.41 12.18
N ILE A 99 1.04 -5.24 12.26
CA ILE A 99 1.15 -6.47 11.44
C ILE A 99 -0.05 -7.40 11.69
N VAL A 100 -0.37 -7.67 12.95
CA VAL A 100 -1.49 -8.54 13.33
C VAL A 100 -2.81 -8.00 12.77
N LYS A 101 -3.08 -6.71 12.95
CA LYS A 101 -4.30 -6.07 12.46
C LYS A 101 -4.42 -6.11 10.94
N LEU A 102 -3.34 -5.85 10.21
CA LEU A 102 -3.36 -5.89 8.76
C LEU A 102 -3.53 -7.33 8.24
N LEU A 103 -2.90 -8.34 8.85
CA LEU A 103 -3.16 -9.74 8.51
C LEU A 103 -4.62 -10.11 8.76
N PHE A 104 -5.17 -9.73 9.91
CA PHE A 104 -6.58 -10.00 10.21
C PHE A 104 -7.51 -9.28 9.24
N ALA A 105 -7.19 -8.06 8.81
CA ALA A 105 -7.94 -7.36 7.79
C ALA A 105 -7.91 -8.13 6.44
N TYR A 106 -6.75 -8.66 6.02
CA TYR A 106 -6.66 -9.50 4.82
C TYR A 106 -7.49 -10.78 4.93
N LYS A 107 -7.41 -11.50 6.06
CA LYS A 107 -8.20 -12.70 6.30
C LYS A 107 -9.71 -12.41 6.21
N ASN A 108 -10.16 -11.37 6.91
CA ASN A 108 -11.56 -10.97 6.88
C ASN A 108 -12.01 -10.56 5.46
N LEU A 109 -11.14 -9.94 4.65
CA LEU A 109 -11.48 -9.64 3.25
C LEU A 109 -11.72 -10.90 2.41
N GLU A 110 -10.99 -11.99 2.68
CA GLU A 110 -11.19 -13.28 2.00
C GLU A 110 -12.48 -13.97 2.45
N GLU A 111 -12.93 -13.71 3.69
CA GLU A 111 -14.17 -14.25 4.26
C GLU A 111 -15.43 -13.51 3.79
N ILE A 112 -15.33 -12.31 3.21
CA ILE A 112 -16.49 -11.63 2.60
C ILE A 112 -17.05 -12.48 1.46
N TYR A 113 -18.28 -12.98 1.66
CA TYR A 113 -19.01 -13.85 0.75
C TYR A 113 -19.52 -13.10 -0.47
N ASP A 114 -19.54 -13.81 -1.60
CA ASP A 114 -20.29 -13.42 -2.79
C ASP A 114 -21.74 -13.98 -2.75
N ASP A 115 -22.24 -14.39 -1.58
CA ASP A 115 -23.56 -15.02 -1.36
C ASP A 115 -24.58 -14.01 -0.78
N PHE A 116 -25.86 -14.28 -1.02
CA PHE A 116 -26.98 -13.33 -0.95
C PHE A 116 -28.02 -13.67 0.11
N GLY A 117 -27.83 -14.76 0.86
CA GLY A 117 -28.68 -15.06 2.00
C GLY A 117 -28.57 -13.97 3.07
N ASN A 118 -29.68 -13.66 3.74
CA ASN A 118 -29.72 -12.64 4.81
C ASN A 118 -28.64 -12.84 5.89
N GLU A 119 -28.30 -14.09 6.19
CA GLU A 119 -27.21 -14.45 7.11
C GLU A 119 -25.84 -14.00 6.55
N ALA A 120 -25.53 -14.31 5.28
CA ALA A 120 -24.29 -13.91 4.63
C ALA A 120 -24.15 -12.38 4.51
N VAL A 121 -25.24 -11.65 4.23
CA VAL A 121 -25.22 -10.18 4.19
C VAL A 121 -24.96 -9.60 5.58
N GLY A 122 -25.58 -10.15 6.62
CA GLY A 122 -25.34 -9.77 8.01
C GLY A 122 -23.88 -10.00 8.43
N GLU A 123 -23.32 -11.15 8.08
CA GLU A 123 -21.91 -11.49 8.31
C GLU A 123 -20.98 -10.53 7.56
N ASN A 124 -21.24 -10.27 6.27
CA ASN A 124 -20.46 -9.33 5.46
C ASN A 124 -20.42 -7.91 6.06
N ILE A 125 -21.53 -7.41 6.61
CA ILE A 125 -21.58 -6.12 7.30
C ILE A 125 -20.68 -6.14 8.54
N GLN A 126 -20.81 -7.17 9.39
CA GLN A 126 -20.00 -7.29 10.61
C GLN A 126 -18.50 -7.42 10.29
N THR A 127 -18.16 -8.22 9.29
CA THR A 127 -16.81 -8.39 8.78
C THR A 127 -16.26 -7.07 8.24
N SER A 128 -17.06 -6.28 7.52
CA SER A 128 -16.66 -4.96 7.01
C SER A 128 -16.38 -3.95 8.11
N PHE A 129 -17.20 -3.91 9.17
CA PHE A 129 -16.91 -3.07 10.36
C PHE A 129 -15.62 -3.50 11.05
N THR A 130 -15.36 -4.82 11.13
CA THR A 130 -14.16 -5.37 11.72
C THR A 130 -12.90 -5.00 10.92
N ILE A 131 -12.96 -5.12 9.59
CA ILE A 131 -11.89 -4.67 8.68
C ILE A 131 -11.62 -3.17 8.87
N ASN A 132 -12.68 -2.34 8.89
CA ASN A 132 -12.52 -0.91 9.10
C ASN A 132 -11.80 -0.59 10.40
N HIS A 133 -12.20 -1.25 11.49
CA HIS A 133 -11.58 -1.07 12.80
C HIS A 133 -10.07 -1.40 12.76
N TYR A 134 -9.69 -2.54 12.17
CA TYR A 134 -8.28 -2.90 12.04
C TYR A 134 -7.50 -1.91 11.17
N PHE A 135 -8.08 -1.46 10.07
CA PHE A 135 -7.48 -0.47 9.18
C PHE A 135 -7.24 0.88 9.87
N GLU A 136 -8.26 1.44 10.54
CA GLU A 136 -8.17 2.73 11.23
C GLU A 136 -7.12 2.67 12.36
N MET A 137 -7.12 1.59 13.14
CA MET A 137 -6.13 1.41 14.20
C MET A 137 -4.72 1.26 13.65
N ALA A 138 -4.52 0.45 12.60
CA ALA A 138 -3.22 0.27 11.96
C ALA A 138 -2.65 1.61 11.45
N ASN A 139 -3.48 2.40 10.76
CA ASN A 139 -3.11 3.72 10.27
C ASN A 139 -2.73 4.68 11.42
N ALA A 140 -3.52 4.69 12.50
CA ALA A 140 -3.28 5.55 13.66
C ALA A 140 -2.02 5.17 14.44
N ILE A 141 -1.77 3.87 14.66
CA ILE A 141 -0.59 3.39 15.41
C ILE A 141 0.69 3.70 14.62
N ALA A 142 0.72 3.39 13.31
CA ALA A 142 1.86 3.67 12.46
C ALA A 142 2.23 5.16 12.46
N ALA A 143 1.24 6.04 12.33
CA ALA A 143 1.45 7.49 12.36
C ALA A 143 1.88 8.00 13.75
N THR A 144 1.28 7.46 14.82
CA THR A 144 1.62 7.82 16.20
C THR A 144 3.07 7.46 16.51
N TYR A 145 3.55 6.31 16.03
CA TYR A 145 4.94 5.91 16.20
C TYR A 145 5.91 6.95 15.62
N GLU A 146 5.69 7.41 14.39
CA GLU A 146 6.52 8.48 13.80
C GLU A 146 6.43 9.78 14.62
N CYS A 147 5.23 10.20 15.00
CA CYS A 147 5.05 11.43 15.76
C CYS A 147 5.80 11.40 17.10
N MET A 148 5.80 10.24 17.77
CA MET A 148 6.55 10.04 19.01
C MET A 148 8.06 10.04 18.76
N HIS A 149 8.52 9.38 17.70
CA HIS A 149 9.94 9.33 17.33
C HIS A 149 10.50 10.70 16.95
N GLU A 150 9.74 11.49 16.19
CA GLU A 150 10.10 12.86 15.79
C GLU A 150 9.85 13.89 16.90
N ASN A 151 9.20 13.48 18.00
CA ASN A 151 8.75 14.35 19.08
C ASN A 151 7.91 15.55 18.54
N ALA A 152 7.09 15.28 17.52
CA ALA A 152 6.26 16.26 16.83
C ALA A 152 4.96 15.61 16.36
N PHE A 153 3.82 16.15 16.79
CA PHE A 153 2.52 15.70 16.29
C PHE A 153 2.29 16.28 14.88
N SER A 154 2.12 15.40 13.89
CA SER A 154 1.79 15.80 12.51
C SER A 154 0.88 14.79 11.83
N TYR A 155 -0.14 15.29 11.12
CA TYR A 155 -0.93 14.48 10.20
C TYR A 155 -0.16 14.08 8.94
N ASP A 156 1.01 14.68 8.69
CA ASP A 156 1.86 14.33 7.54
C ASP A 156 2.39 12.90 7.61
N ASN A 157 2.48 12.35 8.83
CA ASN A 157 2.90 10.97 9.08
C ASN A 157 1.76 9.94 8.93
N THR A 158 0.53 10.39 8.64
CA THR A 158 -0.61 9.49 8.38
C THR A 158 -0.66 9.07 6.91
N MET A 159 -0.92 7.79 6.67
CA MET A 159 -1.15 7.27 5.31
C MET A 159 -2.50 7.73 4.77
N TYR A 160 -3.51 7.76 5.64
CA TYR A 160 -4.86 8.22 5.34
C TYR A 160 -5.36 9.24 6.37
N ASP A 161 -5.84 10.38 5.90
CA ASP A 161 -6.64 11.28 6.71
C ASP A 161 -8.12 10.87 6.63
N SER A 162 -8.62 10.28 7.72
CA SER A 162 -9.93 9.60 7.71
C SER A 162 -11.13 10.51 7.44
N ALA A 163 -10.96 11.83 7.31
CA ALA A 163 -12.08 12.77 7.19
C ALA A 163 -12.48 13.11 5.75
N GLU A 164 -11.58 13.05 4.76
CA GLU A 164 -11.86 13.61 3.43
C GLU A 164 -11.75 12.59 2.27
N CYS A 165 -10.88 11.57 2.38
CA CYS A 165 -10.55 10.72 1.23
C CYS A 165 -11.14 9.30 1.26
N PHE A 166 -11.43 8.74 2.44
CA PHE A 166 -12.00 7.40 2.58
C PHE A 166 -12.75 7.25 3.90
N TYR A 167 -14.07 7.14 3.84
CA TYR A 167 -14.93 6.98 5.00
C TYR A 167 -15.87 5.79 4.82
N PRO A 168 -15.34 4.55 4.84
CA PRO A 168 -16.09 3.33 4.53
C PRO A 168 -17.22 3.08 5.52
N LYS A 169 -17.19 3.69 6.71
CA LYS A 169 -18.27 3.60 7.69
C LYS A 169 -19.62 4.03 7.11
N ASN A 170 -19.67 5.10 6.30
CA ASN A 170 -20.90 5.53 5.64
C ASN A 170 -21.41 4.47 4.67
N ASP A 171 -20.51 3.86 3.90
CA ASP A 171 -20.85 2.82 2.93
C ASP A 171 -21.32 1.53 3.63
N ILE A 172 -20.72 1.16 4.76
CA ILE A 172 -21.16 0.00 5.58
C ILE A 172 -22.51 0.27 6.24
N GLU A 173 -22.74 1.49 6.76
CA GLU A 173 -24.04 1.89 7.29
C GLU A 173 -25.11 1.89 6.21
N MET A 174 -24.78 2.35 4.99
CA MET A 174 -25.67 2.28 3.84
C MET A 174 -25.96 0.83 3.45
N LEU A 175 -24.97 -0.06 3.47
CA LEU A 175 -25.16 -1.50 3.25
C LEU A 175 -26.14 -2.09 4.28
N SER A 176 -26.00 -1.70 5.55
CA SER A 176 -26.90 -2.11 6.63
C SER A 176 -28.34 -1.64 6.39
N LEU A 177 -28.52 -0.40 5.93
CA LEU A 177 -29.83 0.14 5.59
C LEU A 177 -30.46 -0.57 4.38
N LEU A 178 -29.66 -0.86 3.35
CA LEU A 178 -30.13 -1.61 2.17
C LEU A 178 -30.55 -3.03 2.55
N ALA A 179 -29.79 -3.72 3.40
CA ALA A 179 -30.11 -5.08 3.85
C ALA A 179 -31.45 -5.13 4.60
N ILE A 180 -31.67 -4.23 5.56
CA ILE A 180 -32.96 -4.14 6.27
C ILE A 180 -34.11 -3.82 5.31
N SER A 181 -33.84 -2.95 4.34
CA SER A 181 -34.85 -2.53 3.35
C SER A 181 -35.17 -3.64 2.36
N ALA A 182 -34.22 -4.50 1.99
CA ALA A 182 -34.47 -5.67 1.15
C ALA A 182 -35.50 -6.59 1.81
N ASP A 183 -35.29 -6.90 3.10
CA ASP A 183 -36.19 -7.75 3.88
C ASP A 183 -37.61 -7.18 4.04
N CYS A 184 -37.73 -5.87 4.17
CA CYS A 184 -39.01 -5.23 4.47
C CYS A 184 -39.75 -4.69 3.23
N LEU A 185 -39.01 -4.28 2.20
CA LEU A 185 -39.51 -3.48 1.06
C LEU A 185 -39.16 -4.09 -0.31
N GLY A 186 -38.43 -5.20 -0.37
CA GLY A 186 -38.05 -5.86 -1.63
C GLY A 186 -37.06 -5.06 -2.46
N TYR A 187 -36.08 -4.44 -1.80
CA TYR A 187 -34.98 -3.73 -2.46
C TYR A 187 -34.10 -4.68 -3.30
N ASP A 188 -33.44 -4.14 -4.33
CA ASP A 188 -32.61 -4.90 -5.27
C ASP A 188 -31.37 -5.51 -4.58
N GLU A 189 -31.35 -6.84 -4.45
CA GLU A 189 -30.24 -7.63 -3.89
C GLU A 189 -28.93 -7.38 -4.64
N ASP A 190 -28.98 -7.13 -5.95
CA ASP A 190 -27.78 -6.83 -6.73
C ASP A 190 -27.14 -5.50 -6.30
N LEU A 191 -27.90 -4.55 -5.75
CA LEU A 191 -27.32 -3.31 -5.22
C LEU A 191 -26.51 -3.56 -3.94
N ILE A 192 -26.99 -4.45 -3.06
CA ILE A 192 -26.25 -4.89 -1.86
C ILE A 192 -24.92 -5.52 -2.28
N ASN A 193 -24.94 -6.33 -3.33
CA ASN A 193 -23.76 -7.01 -3.86
C ASN A 193 -22.75 -6.06 -4.48
N ILE A 194 -23.23 -5.10 -5.26
CA ILE A 194 -22.40 -4.06 -5.85
C ILE A 194 -21.68 -3.28 -4.75
N LEU A 195 -22.40 -2.83 -3.72
CA LEU A 195 -21.79 -2.10 -2.61
C LEU A 195 -20.80 -2.95 -1.81
N THR A 196 -21.10 -4.23 -1.58
CA THR A 196 -20.19 -5.18 -0.92
C THR A 196 -18.90 -5.36 -1.73
N LYS A 197 -18.99 -5.50 -3.06
CA LYS A 197 -17.81 -5.59 -3.96
C LYS A 197 -17.00 -4.30 -3.96
N LEU A 198 -17.65 -3.14 -3.99
CA LEU A 198 -16.98 -1.84 -3.90
C LEU A 198 -16.22 -1.70 -2.57
N LEU A 199 -16.85 -2.03 -1.44
CA LEU A 199 -16.21 -2.03 -0.12
C LEU A 199 -14.99 -2.95 -0.07
N LYS A 200 -15.14 -4.19 -0.53
CA LYS A 200 -14.04 -5.17 -0.60
C LYS A 200 -12.85 -4.64 -1.41
N TYR A 201 -13.12 -4.00 -2.55
CA TYR A 201 -12.09 -3.37 -3.38
C TYR A 201 -11.40 -2.19 -2.68
N GLU A 202 -12.18 -1.27 -2.12
CA GLU A 202 -11.65 -0.06 -1.48
C GLU A 202 -10.80 -0.40 -0.24
N PHE A 203 -11.21 -1.40 0.57
CA PHE A 203 -10.41 -1.91 1.68
C PHE A 203 -9.13 -2.57 1.20
N LYS A 204 -9.22 -3.54 0.28
CA LYS A 204 -8.05 -4.29 -0.21
C LYS A 204 -6.95 -3.36 -0.72
N THR A 205 -7.33 -2.42 -1.58
CA THR A 205 -6.36 -1.52 -2.22
C THR A 205 -5.73 -0.53 -1.23
N ARG A 206 -6.45 -0.14 -0.17
CA ARG A 206 -5.90 0.77 0.85
C ARG A 206 -5.06 0.09 1.90
N ILE A 207 -5.45 -1.12 2.31
CA ILE A 207 -4.66 -1.99 3.17
C ILE A 207 -3.31 -2.29 2.50
N ASN A 208 -3.30 -2.57 1.19
CA ASN A 208 -2.05 -2.75 0.42
C ASN A 208 -1.09 -1.56 0.57
N ALA A 209 -1.59 -0.33 0.41
CA ALA A 209 -0.75 0.86 0.48
C ALA A 209 -0.22 1.08 1.91
N LEU A 210 -1.10 0.98 2.91
CA LEU A 210 -0.73 1.12 4.32
C LEU A 210 0.32 0.07 4.72
N TYR A 211 0.14 -1.17 4.27
CA TYR A 211 1.06 -2.25 4.63
C TYR A 211 2.45 -2.05 4.02
N LEU A 212 2.52 -1.67 2.75
CA LEU A 212 3.79 -1.40 2.06
C LEU A 212 4.60 -0.29 2.77
N VAL A 213 3.94 0.83 3.12
CA VAL A 213 4.59 1.93 3.83
C VAL A 213 5.03 1.50 5.23
N THR A 214 4.19 0.75 5.95
CA THR A 214 4.51 0.21 7.28
C THR A 214 5.73 -0.71 7.25
N ILE A 215 5.88 -1.59 6.24
CA ILE A 215 7.06 -2.46 6.11
C ILE A 215 8.35 -1.62 6.02
N CYS A 216 8.34 -0.55 5.22
CA CYS A 216 9.49 0.36 5.11
C CYS A 216 9.79 1.06 6.45
N GLN A 217 8.73 1.45 7.18
CA GLN A 217 8.82 2.07 8.50
C GLN A 217 9.46 1.14 9.54
N ILE A 218 9.08 -0.15 9.54
CA ILE A 218 9.65 -1.18 10.42
C ILE A 218 11.17 -1.28 10.21
N PHE A 219 11.62 -1.36 8.96
CA PHE A 219 13.04 -1.45 8.64
C PHE A 219 13.80 -0.14 8.92
N LYS A 220 13.17 1.02 8.70
CA LYS A 220 13.71 2.34 9.06
C LYS A 220 14.10 2.39 10.55
N HIS A 221 13.30 1.80 11.44
CA HIS A 221 13.50 1.93 12.88
C HIS A 221 14.25 0.77 13.54
N SER A 222 14.27 -0.41 12.91
CA SER A 222 14.88 -1.60 13.51
C SER A 222 16.33 -1.38 13.98
N PRO A 223 16.70 -1.88 15.17
CA PRO A 223 18.07 -1.82 15.69
C PRO A 223 18.98 -2.88 15.07
N CYS A 224 18.43 -3.85 14.33
CA CYS A 224 19.20 -4.97 13.77
C CYS A 224 19.93 -4.61 12.48
N PHE A 225 19.51 -3.56 11.78
CA PHE A 225 20.06 -3.21 10.48
C PHE A 225 21.19 -2.19 10.57
N THR A 226 22.10 -2.25 9.60
CA THR A 226 23.16 -1.25 9.42
C THR A 226 22.58 0.13 9.19
N ARG A 227 23.36 1.17 9.48
CA ARG A 227 22.96 2.56 9.24
C ARG A 227 22.60 2.79 7.78
N GLU A 228 23.34 2.19 6.85
CA GLU A 228 23.11 2.30 5.42
C GLU A 228 21.73 1.72 5.03
N MET A 229 21.38 0.53 5.54
CA MET A 229 20.07 -0.09 5.31
C MET A 229 18.92 0.74 5.90
N LYS A 230 19.11 1.30 7.11
CA LYS A 230 18.11 2.18 7.74
C LYS A 230 17.90 3.48 6.94
N ASN A 231 18.97 4.04 6.37
CA ASN A 231 18.86 5.24 5.54
C ASN A 231 18.17 4.96 4.20
N ILE A 232 18.45 3.80 3.56
CA ILE A 232 17.71 3.34 2.38
C ILE A 232 16.22 3.20 2.70
N ALA A 233 15.89 2.55 3.81
CA ALA A 233 14.51 2.39 4.27
C ALA A 233 13.84 3.74 4.53
N THR A 234 14.56 4.69 5.11
CA THR A 234 14.08 6.06 5.38
C THR A 234 13.73 6.81 4.09
N ASP A 235 14.65 6.81 3.11
CA ASP A 235 14.43 7.50 1.82
C ASP A 235 13.23 6.90 1.07
N ILE A 236 13.12 5.56 1.05
CA ILE A 236 12.00 4.87 0.40
C ILE A 236 10.68 5.11 1.15
N TYR A 237 10.68 5.00 2.48
CA TYR A 237 9.52 5.30 3.32
C TYR A 237 8.96 6.70 3.04
N ASN A 238 9.83 7.72 3.07
CA ASN A 238 9.42 9.11 2.86
C ASN A 238 8.85 9.33 1.45
N LYS A 239 9.47 8.76 0.41
CA LYS A 239 8.99 8.89 -0.97
C LYS A 239 7.68 8.13 -1.18
N LEU A 240 7.53 6.92 -0.64
CA LEU A 240 6.30 6.14 -0.74
C LEU A 240 5.16 6.79 0.03
N LEU A 241 5.40 7.31 1.24
CA LEU A 241 4.38 8.05 1.99
C LEU A 241 3.91 9.27 1.20
N LEU A 242 4.84 10.07 0.65
CA LEU A 242 4.50 11.21 -0.20
C LEU A 242 3.67 10.81 -1.42
N ILE A 243 4.07 9.75 -2.13
CA ILE A 243 3.38 9.34 -3.36
C ILE A 243 2.02 8.71 -3.03
N LEU A 244 1.95 7.82 -2.05
CA LEU A 244 0.79 6.97 -1.82
C LEU A 244 -0.20 7.53 -0.80
N LYS A 245 0.08 8.63 -0.07
CA LYS A 245 -0.86 9.21 0.91
C LYS A 245 -2.24 9.43 0.31
N ASN A 246 -3.29 8.99 0.99
CA ASN A 246 -4.68 8.95 0.49
C ASN A 246 -4.91 8.16 -0.82
N GLY A 247 -3.88 7.48 -1.34
CA GLY A 247 -3.93 6.70 -2.56
C GLY A 247 -4.41 5.27 -2.34
N LYS A 248 -4.54 4.53 -3.42
CA LYS A 248 -4.95 3.12 -3.46
C LYS A 248 -3.86 2.33 -4.18
N VAL A 249 -3.47 1.17 -3.66
CA VAL A 249 -2.52 0.28 -4.34
C VAL A 249 -3.28 -0.94 -4.87
N VAL A 250 -3.51 -0.94 -6.18
CA VAL A 250 -4.23 -2.00 -6.91
C VAL A 250 -3.38 -3.27 -6.96
N SER A 251 -2.08 -3.11 -7.20
CA SER A 251 -1.15 -4.23 -7.29
C SER A 251 0.29 -3.83 -6.98
N MET A 252 1.05 -4.80 -6.46
CA MET A 252 2.48 -4.69 -6.21
C MET A 252 3.19 -5.88 -6.85
N ILE A 253 4.35 -5.61 -7.43
CA ILE A 253 5.23 -6.63 -8.00
C ILE A 253 6.64 -6.38 -7.51
N ILE A 254 7.26 -7.40 -6.91
CA ILE A 254 8.67 -7.43 -6.58
C ILE A 254 9.37 -8.43 -7.48
N ASN A 255 10.38 -7.95 -8.21
CA ASN A 255 11.14 -8.77 -9.14
C ASN A 255 12.14 -9.65 -8.37
N CYS A 256 11.87 -10.95 -8.29
CA CYS A 256 12.82 -11.88 -7.68
C CYS A 256 13.82 -12.48 -8.70
N LEU A 257 13.76 -12.09 -9.98
CA LEU A 257 14.70 -12.60 -10.99
C LEU A 257 16.13 -12.11 -10.70
N HIS A 258 17.11 -12.96 -11.01
CA HIS A 258 18.52 -12.59 -10.89
C HIS A 258 18.85 -11.37 -11.76
N ARG A 259 19.57 -10.43 -11.16
CA ARG A 259 20.04 -9.22 -11.81
C ARG A 259 21.37 -9.48 -12.51
N LYS A 260 21.49 -9.05 -13.76
CA LYS A 260 22.78 -9.06 -14.47
C LYS A 260 23.62 -7.86 -14.04
N THR A 261 24.34 -8.02 -12.93
CA THR A 261 25.20 -6.98 -12.34
C THR A 261 26.58 -6.88 -13.00
N ASP A 262 26.92 -7.84 -13.85
CA ASP A 262 28.18 -7.97 -14.59
C ASP A 262 28.36 -6.92 -15.69
N LYS A 263 27.27 -6.25 -16.11
CA LYS A 263 27.30 -5.20 -17.12
C LYS A 263 27.53 -3.81 -16.53
N GLN A 264 28.27 -2.99 -17.27
CA GLN A 264 28.38 -1.56 -16.99
C GLN A 264 27.05 -0.84 -17.23
N VAL A 265 26.84 0.29 -16.54
CA VAL A 265 25.56 1.03 -16.52
C VAL A 265 25.10 1.39 -17.93
N ASP A 266 26.01 1.81 -18.81
CA ASP A 266 25.76 2.22 -20.19
C ASP A 266 25.41 1.07 -21.14
N GLU A 267 25.61 -0.17 -20.72
CA GLU A 267 25.26 -1.40 -21.43
C GLU A 267 23.95 -2.03 -20.95
N ARG A 268 23.44 -1.59 -19.79
CA ARG A 268 22.21 -2.12 -19.19
C ARG A 268 20.97 -1.61 -19.92
N SER A 269 20.03 -2.52 -20.12
CA SER A 269 18.73 -2.30 -20.76
C SER A 269 17.61 -2.91 -19.92
N LYS A 270 16.36 -2.71 -20.35
CA LYS A 270 15.18 -3.37 -19.73
C LYS A 270 15.30 -4.90 -19.66
N LYS A 271 16.12 -5.53 -20.51
CA LYS A 271 16.36 -6.98 -20.51
C LYS A 271 17.29 -7.45 -19.38
N ASP A 272 17.89 -6.52 -18.64
CA ASP A 272 18.86 -6.79 -17.59
C ASP A 272 18.24 -6.72 -16.18
N ASN A 273 16.91 -6.77 -16.09
CA ASN A 273 16.13 -6.77 -14.83
C ASN A 273 16.41 -5.56 -13.94
N THR A 274 16.50 -4.38 -14.54
CA THR A 274 16.79 -3.11 -13.85
C THR A 274 15.63 -2.64 -12.98
N THR A 275 14.40 -2.98 -13.34
CA THR A 275 13.21 -2.73 -12.51
C THR A 275 13.10 -3.79 -11.42
N ARG A 276 13.01 -3.37 -10.16
CA ARG A 276 12.98 -4.28 -8.99
C ARG A 276 11.67 -4.27 -8.23
N MET A 277 10.93 -3.17 -8.29
CA MET A 277 9.60 -3.03 -7.71
C MET A 277 8.72 -2.28 -8.70
N GLN A 278 7.47 -2.70 -8.80
CA GLN A 278 6.43 -2.04 -9.60
C GLN A 278 5.17 -1.93 -8.74
N ILE A 279 4.59 -0.75 -8.66
CA ILE A 279 3.41 -0.45 -7.85
C ILE A 279 2.39 0.21 -8.78
N LEU A 280 1.25 -0.45 -8.94
CA LEU A 280 0.11 0.09 -9.67
C LEU A 280 -0.82 0.74 -8.65
N TYR A 281 -0.93 2.05 -8.71
CA TYR A 281 -1.64 2.84 -7.72
C TYR A 281 -2.55 3.89 -8.34
N GLY A 282 -3.44 4.45 -7.55
CA GLY A 282 -4.30 5.55 -7.96
C GLY A 282 -4.78 6.41 -6.81
N TYR A 283 -5.56 7.44 -7.11
CA TYR A 283 -6.11 8.38 -6.13
C TYR A 283 -7.65 8.36 -6.10
N PRO A 284 -8.31 8.99 -5.12
CA PRO A 284 -9.77 9.03 -5.02
C PRO A 284 -10.48 9.65 -6.23
N ASN A 285 -9.78 10.51 -7.00
CA ASN A 285 -10.29 11.04 -8.27
C ASN A 285 -10.13 10.07 -9.47
N TYR A 286 -9.65 8.85 -9.20
CA TYR A 286 -9.44 7.75 -10.15
C TYR A 286 -8.35 8.00 -11.20
N ASP A 287 -7.43 8.92 -10.94
CA ASP A 287 -6.15 8.93 -11.65
C ASP A 287 -5.35 7.70 -11.22
N CYS A 288 -4.74 7.03 -12.19
CA CYS A 288 -3.98 5.80 -12.01
C CYS A 288 -2.57 5.94 -12.58
N TYR A 289 -1.63 5.23 -11.98
CA TYR A 289 -0.21 5.34 -12.27
C TYR A 289 0.52 4.01 -12.08
N ASP A 290 1.58 3.81 -12.87
CA ASP A 290 2.55 2.72 -12.78
C ASP A 290 3.87 3.28 -12.26
N LEU A 291 4.16 3.05 -10.97
CA LEU A 291 5.40 3.45 -10.34
C LEU A 291 6.41 2.31 -10.39
N ARG A 292 7.53 2.53 -11.06
CA ARG A 292 8.64 1.57 -11.18
C ARG A 292 9.86 2.06 -10.42
N PHE A 293 10.41 1.19 -9.59
CA PHE A 293 11.72 1.36 -8.98
C PHE A 293 12.78 0.82 -9.93
N ASP A 294 13.46 1.73 -10.61
CA ASP A 294 14.43 1.41 -11.65
C ASP A 294 15.86 1.67 -11.17
N PHE A 295 16.69 0.64 -11.24
CA PHE A 295 18.14 0.75 -11.00
C PHE A 295 18.82 1.47 -12.16
N SER A 296 20.03 1.96 -11.90
CA SER A 296 20.84 2.66 -12.90
C SER A 296 21.02 1.83 -14.17
N HIS A 297 20.78 2.46 -15.32
CA HIS A 297 20.82 1.84 -16.65
C HIS A 297 21.24 2.84 -17.74
N LYS A 298 21.31 2.38 -18.99
CA LYS A 298 21.69 3.24 -20.11
C LYS A 298 20.78 4.47 -20.19
N GLY A 299 21.38 5.66 -20.16
CA GLY A 299 20.68 6.94 -20.22
C GLY A 299 20.19 7.47 -18.87
N GLN A 300 20.34 6.72 -17.79
CA GLN A 300 19.98 7.15 -16.45
C GLN A 300 20.89 6.51 -15.38
N GLU A 301 21.84 7.29 -14.88
CA GLU A 301 22.94 6.80 -14.06
C GLU A 301 22.58 6.62 -12.57
N VAL A 302 21.38 7.06 -12.18
CA VAL A 302 20.89 6.98 -10.80
C VAL A 302 19.71 6.02 -10.66
N VAL A 303 19.57 5.46 -9.46
CA VAL A 303 18.38 4.73 -9.05
C VAL A 303 17.26 5.75 -8.85
N HIS A 304 16.16 5.57 -9.57
CA HIS A 304 15.09 6.55 -9.67
C HIS A 304 13.72 5.88 -9.69
N PHE A 305 12.69 6.66 -9.36
CA PHE A 305 11.31 6.26 -9.63
C PHE A 305 10.95 6.70 -11.04
N ASN A 306 10.43 5.77 -11.84
CA ASN A 306 9.79 6.08 -13.09
C ASN A 306 8.27 5.91 -12.91
N ASN A 307 7.53 7.01 -13.02
CA ASN A 307 6.09 7.03 -12.83
C ASN A 307 5.41 7.26 -14.19
N GLU A 308 4.52 6.38 -14.60
CA GLU A 308 3.87 6.42 -15.91
C GLU A 308 2.34 6.34 -15.77
N THR A 309 1.60 7.01 -16.66
CA THR A 309 0.15 6.84 -16.77
C THR A 309 -0.18 5.53 -17.50
N PRO A 310 -1.44 5.05 -17.52
CA PRO A 310 -1.84 3.87 -18.28
C PRO A 310 -1.53 3.96 -19.79
N GLY A 311 -1.40 5.18 -20.33
CA GLY A 311 -0.97 5.45 -21.70
C GLY A 311 0.54 5.32 -21.93
N GLY A 312 1.32 5.03 -20.89
CA GLY A 312 2.79 4.97 -20.93
C GLY A 312 3.46 6.34 -20.95
N LEU A 313 2.76 7.40 -20.52
CA LEU A 313 3.30 8.75 -20.48
C LEU A 313 3.90 9.04 -19.11
N SER A 314 5.13 9.54 -19.06
CA SER A 314 5.80 9.87 -17.80
C SER A 314 5.03 10.97 -17.04
N CYS A 315 4.74 10.70 -15.78
CA CYS A 315 4.14 11.63 -14.83
C CYS A 315 5.17 12.00 -13.74
N CYS A 316 4.97 13.14 -13.11
CA CYS A 316 5.85 13.65 -12.07
C CYS A 316 5.01 14.14 -10.88
N ILE A 317 5.27 13.60 -9.69
CA ILE A 317 4.63 14.01 -8.43
C ILE A 317 5.59 14.93 -7.67
N PHE A 318 5.08 16.04 -7.17
CA PHE A 318 5.82 17.09 -6.49
C PHE A 318 5.22 17.33 -5.10
N ASN A 319 6.08 17.50 -4.10
CA ASN A 319 5.63 18.02 -2.81
C ASN A 319 5.37 19.54 -2.89
N LYS A 320 4.81 20.10 -1.81
CA LYS A 320 4.49 21.53 -1.70
C LYS A 320 5.65 22.48 -1.97
N ASN A 321 6.83 22.18 -1.43
CA ASN A 321 7.99 23.05 -1.60
C ASN A 321 8.50 23.00 -3.04
N GLU A 322 8.55 21.80 -3.64
CA GLU A 322 8.93 21.62 -5.04
C GLU A 322 7.96 22.35 -5.98
N TYR A 323 6.66 22.18 -5.78
CA TYR A 323 5.63 22.87 -6.56
C TYR A 323 5.75 24.40 -6.43
N GLN A 324 5.88 24.93 -5.20
CA GLN A 324 5.99 26.36 -4.99
C GLN A 324 7.23 26.94 -5.69
N ASN A 325 8.38 26.27 -5.57
CA ASN A 325 9.61 26.69 -6.26
C ASN A 325 9.44 26.72 -7.79
N ILE A 326 8.73 25.73 -8.34
CA ILE A 326 8.45 25.67 -9.79
C ILE A 326 7.54 26.82 -10.22
N ILE A 327 6.46 27.09 -9.49
CA ILE A 327 5.51 28.14 -9.85
C ILE A 327 6.08 29.55 -9.60
N ASP A 328 6.99 29.71 -8.63
CA ASP A 328 7.72 30.98 -8.44
C ASP A 328 8.65 31.26 -9.63
N GLN A 329 9.23 30.21 -10.23
CA GLN A 329 10.12 30.32 -11.39
C GLN A 329 9.39 30.37 -12.73
N TYR A 330 8.31 29.60 -12.88
CA TYR A 330 7.49 29.44 -14.08
C TYR A 330 6.00 29.60 -13.76
N PRO A 331 5.53 30.83 -13.42
CA PRO A 331 4.14 31.07 -13.00
C PRO A 331 3.12 30.63 -14.04
N GLU A 332 3.49 30.66 -15.33
CA GLU A 332 2.66 30.25 -16.45
C GLU A 332 2.29 28.76 -16.42
N LEU A 333 3.07 27.92 -15.73
CA LEU A 333 2.80 26.48 -15.65
C LEU A 333 1.76 26.11 -14.60
N LYS A 334 1.23 27.06 -13.82
CA LYS A 334 0.29 26.79 -12.73
C LYS A 334 -0.90 25.90 -13.16
N ASP A 335 -1.48 26.19 -14.33
CA ASP A 335 -2.63 25.45 -14.85
C ASP A 335 -2.28 24.07 -15.42
N CYS A 336 -0.98 23.75 -15.50
CA CYS A 336 -0.47 22.44 -15.92
C CYS A 336 -0.39 21.43 -14.78
N PHE A 337 -0.71 21.82 -13.54
CA PHE A 337 -0.69 20.93 -12.38
C PHE A 337 -2.09 20.51 -11.94
N ILE A 338 -2.18 19.31 -11.36
CA ILE A 338 -3.34 18.79 -10.62
C ILE A 338 -2.92 18.68 -9.15
N SER A 339 -3.76 19.15 -8.24
CA SER A 339 -3.52 19.07 -6.79
C SER A 339 -4.15 17.81 -6.21
N TYR A 340 -3.42 17.09 -5.35
CA TYR A 340 -3.93 16.06 -4.45
C TYR A 340 -3.55 16.46 -3.02
N ASP A 341 -4.26 17.45 -2.49
CA ASP A 341 -4.02 18.06 -1.18
C ASP A 341 -2.67 18.79 -1.07
N ASP A 342 -1.67 18.13 -0.50
CA ASP A 342 -0.33 18.64 -0.20
C ASP A 342 0.73 18.25 -1.25
N ARG A 343 0.29 17.69 -2.38
CA ARG A 343 1.15 17.31 -3.50
C ARG A 343 0.49 17.66 -4.84
N TRP A 344 1.31 17.73 -5.87
CA TRP A 344 0.89 18.10 -7.22
C TRP A 344 1.41 17.12 -8.25
N ALA A 345 0.59 16.75 -9.23
CA ALA A 345 1.04 16.07 -10.44
C ALA A 345 1.11 17.05 -11.61
N LEU A 346 2.17 16.92 -12.42
CA LEU A 346 2.20 17.57 -13.72
C LEU A 346 1.31 16.79 -14.70
N LYS A 347 0.32 17.46 -15.28
CA LYS A 347 -0.59 16.89 -16.29
C LYS A 347 0.17 16.37 -17.48
N GLU A 348 -0.41 15.40 -18.19
CA GLU A 348 0.09 15.05 -19.51
C GLU A 348 0.02 16.26 -20.45
N ARG A 349 1.04 16.41 -21.30
CA ARG A 349 1.16 17.54 -22.22
C ARG A 349 -0.07 17.73 -23.11
N ILE A 350 -0.73 16.64 -23.52
CA ILE A 350 -1.93 16.69 -24.36
C ILE A 350 -3.13 17.34 -23.66
N ASN A 351 -3.13 17.34 -22.33
CA ASN A 351 -4.17 17.93 -21.49
C ASN A 351 -3.84 19.38 -21.08
N CYS A 352 -2.81 19.98 -21.67
CA CYS A 352 -2.36 21.33 -21.36
C CYS A 352 -2.45 22.24 -22.60
N GLU A 353 -2.99 23.45 -22.42
CA GLU A 353 -2.96 24.50 -23.45
C GLU A 353 -1.62 25.25 -23.37
N LEU A 354 -0.59 24.74 -24.04
CA LEU A 354 0.77 25.28 -23.97
C LEU A 354 1.13 26.14 -25.18
N THR A 355 1.57 27.38 -24.93
CA THR A 355 2.33 28.18 -25.90
C THR A 355 3.72 27.60 -26.14
N ASP A 356 4.46 28.08 -27.15
CA ASP A 356 5.79 27.53 -27.46
C ASP A 356 6.81 27.76 -26.33
N ASP A 357 6.76 28.90 -25.65
CA ASP A 357 7.63 29.18 -24.50
C ASP A 357 7.26 28.30 -23.30
N MET A 358 5.96 28.11 -23.04
CA MET A 358 5.48 27.21 -21.97
C MET A 358 5.92 25.76 -22.20
N LYS A 359 5.99 25.28 -23.46
CA LYS A 359 6.46 23.93 -23.77
C LYS A 359 7.91 23.72 -23.32
N VAL A 360 8.76 24.73 -23.47
CA VAL A 360 10.17 24.66 -23.04
C VAL A 360 10.26 24.56 -21.51
N SER A 361 9.53 25.41 -20.79
CA SER A 361 9.47 25.36 -19.32
C SER A 361 8.90 24.03 -18.83
N PHE A 362 7.79 23.57 -19.43
CA PHE A 362 7.13 22.31 -19.11
C PHE A 362 8.06 21.10 -19.29
N ASP A 363 8.72 21.00 -20.46
CA ASP A 363 9.61 19.88 -20.76
C ASP A 363 10.85 19.89 -19.85
N ARG A 364 11.31 21.07 -19.42
CA ARG A 364 12.39 21.19 -18.44
C ARG A 364 11.97 20.65 -17.07
N VAL A 365 10.86 21.15 -16.51
CA VAL A 365 10.33 20.70 -15.20
C VAL A 365 10.10 19.19 -15.18
N ARG A 366 9.47 18.65 -16.23
CA ARG A 366 9.23 17.21 -16.38
C ARG A 366 10.54 16.42 -16.39
N LYS A 367 11.53 16.85 -17.17
CA LYS A 367 12.81 16.15 -17.32
C LYS A 367 13.64 16.17 -16.04
N GLU A 368 13.65 17.29 -15.34
CA GLU A 368 14.35 17.42 -14.05
C GLU A 368 13.75 16.46 -13.01
N LYS A 369 12.41 16.40 -12.91
CA LYS A 369 11.77 15.51 -11.94
C LYS A 369 11.82 14.03 -12.30
N ALA A 370 11.69 13.69 -13.58
CA ALA A 370 11.79 12.30 -14.05
C ALA A 370 13.18 11.68 -13.77
N HIS A 371 14.20 12.50 -13.59
CA HIS A 371 15.55 12.06 -13.28
C HIS A 371 15.96 12.29 -11.81
N ASP A 372 15.02 12.67 -10.95
CA ASP A 372 15.25 12.89 -9.53
C ASP A 372 15.68 11.57 -8.87
N PRO A 373 16.87 11.52 -8.22
CA PRO A 373 17.27 10.32 -7.49
C PRO A 373 16.28 10.04 -6.36
N ILE A 374 16.02 8.75 -6.11
CA ILE A 374 15.22 8.33 -4.96
C ILE A 374 15.94 8.72 -3.65
N PHE A 375 17.25 8.55 -3.66
CA PHE A 375 18.10 8.57 -2.49
C PHE A 375 18.81 9.90 -2.30
N THR A 376 18.91 10.33 -1.05
CA THR A 376 19.58 11.58 -0.66
C THR A 376 21.12 11.48 -0.77
N GLN A 377 21.64 10.26 -0.83
CA GLN A 377 23.05 9.94 -1.02
C GLN A 377 23.22 8.70 -1.90
N SER A 378 24.44 8.42 -2.35
CA SER A 378 24.73 7.22 -3.14
C SER A 378 24.83 5.98 -2.24
N TYR A 379 24.09 4.93 -2.59
CA TYR A 379 24.18 3.61 -1.96
C TYR A 379 24.67 2.57 -2.96
N LEU A 380 25.23 1.46 -2.46
CA LEU A 380 25.51 0.32 -3.31
C LEU A 380 24.20 -0.30 -3.78
N GLU A 381 24.13 -0.60 -5.07
CA GLU A 381 22.97 -1.29 -5.64
C GLU A 381 22.72 -2.67 -4.99
N THR A 382 23.76 -3.31 -4.44
CA THR A 382 23.60 -4.55 -3.66
C THR A 382 22.75 -4.30 -2.41
N ASP A 383 23.04 -3.24 -1.66
CA ASP A 383 22.34 -2.90 -0.41
C ASP A 383 20.87 -2.54 -0.70
N ILE A 384 20.63 -1.79 -1.78
CA ILE A 384 19.28 -1.46 -2.24
C ILE A 384 18.51 -2.72 -2.65
N ASN A 385 19.16 -3.65 -3.36
CA ASN A 385 18.53 -4.89 -3.77
C ASN A 385 18.22 -5.78 -2.55
N ASP A 386 19.11 -5.82 -1.58
CA ASP A 386 18.91 -6.55 -0.33
C ASP A 386 17.74 -5.96 0.45
N PHE A 387 17.62 -4.63 0.53
CA PHE A 387 16.43 -3.96 1.09
C PHE A 387 15.14 -4.41 0.39
N ILE A 388 15.10 -4.37 -0.95
CA ILE A 388 13.90 -4.77 -1.71
C ILE A 388 13.56 -6.26 -1.47
N ASN A 389 14.57 -7.12 -1.35
CA ASN A 389 14.36 -8.52 -1.01
C ASN A 389 13.77 -8.68 0.41
N LEU A 390 14.20 -7.87 1.38
CA LEU A 390 13.62 -7.85 2.72
C LEU A 390 12.16 -7.39 2.70
N VAL A 391 11.83 -6.33 1.97
CA VAL A 391 10.44 -5.89 1.76
C VAL A 391 9.60 -7.02 1.17
N SER A 392 10.15 -7.76 0.20
CA SER A 392 9.46 -8.88 -0.43
C SER A 392 9.08 -9.99 0.56
N LYS A 393 9.87 -10.21 1.62
CA LYS A 393 9.63 -11.25 2.64
C LYS A 393 8.37 -10.98 3.47
N MET A 394 8.04 -9.71 3.69
CA MET A 394 6.84 -9.31 4.45
C MET A 394 5.60 -9.12 3.55
N LEU A 395 5.78 -9.02 2.23
CA LEU A 395 4.66 -8.94 1.30
C LEU A 395 4.09 -10.32 0.98
N PRO A 396 2.79 -10.41 0.60
CA PRO A 396 2.17 -11.63 0.12
C PRO A 396 3.00 -12.27 -1.01
N LYS A 397 3.05 -13.60 -1.06
CA LYS A 397 3.89 -14.34 -2.02
C LYS A 397 3.50 -14.06 -3.47
N GLU A 398 2.25 -13.72 -3.72
CA GLU A 398 1.68 -13.33 -5.01
C GLU A 398 2.33 -12.05 -5.57
N CYS A 399 2.90 -11.21 -4.70
CA CYS A 399 3.65 -10.03 -5.11
C CYS A 399 5.01 -10.40 -5.74
N ARG A 400 5.54 -11.59 -5.50
CA ARG A 400 6.87 -12.02 -6.00
C ARG A 400 6.74 -12.64 -7.39
N ARG A 401 6.92 -11.82 -8.41
CA ARG A 401 6.84 -12.25 -9.82
C ARG A 401 7.71 -11.38 -10.72
N ALA A 402 7.89 -11.84 -11.96
CA ALA A 402 8.61 -11.05 -12.96
C ALA A 402 7.87 -9.74 -13.26
N ILE A 403 8.64 -8.67 -13.51
CA ILE A 403 8.09 -7.36 -13.90
C ILE A 403 7.31 -7.47 -15.21
N ASP A 404 6.22 -6.73 -15.29
CA ASP A 404 5.38 -6.65 -16.49
C ASP A 404 6.03 -5.76 -17.56
N VAL A 405 7.04 -6.30 -18.25
CA VAL A 405 7.79 -5.58 -19.30
C VAL A 405 6.86 -5.16 -20.46
N GLY A 406 5.79 -5.91 -20.71
CA GLY A 406 4.84 -5.65 -21.80
C GLY A 406 3.71 -4.69 -21.43
N GLY A 407 3.54 -4.34 -20.15
CA GLY A 407 2.43 -3.54 -19.65
C GLY A 407 1.06 -4.25 -19.72
N THR A 408 1.03 -5.56 -19.99
CA THR A 408 -0.23 -6.32 -20.14
C THR A 408 -0.94 -6.45 -18.80
N TYR A 409 -0.19 -6.82 -17.76
CA TYR A 409 -0.73 -6.96 -16.40
C TYR A 409 -1.15 -5.59 -15.85
N ALA A 410 -0.31 -4.56 -16.03
CA ALA A 410 -0.63 -3.20 -15.65
C ALA A 410 -1.93 -2.72 -16.29
N LYS A 411 -2.09 -2.97 -17.59
CA LYS A 411 -3.32 -2.67 -18.32
C LYS A 411 -4.54 -3.41 -17.76
N LEU A 412 -4.41 -4.67 -17.37
CA LEU A 412 -5.52 -5.43 -16.75
C LEU A 412 -5.93 -4.83 -15.40
N CYS A 413 -4.97 -4.48 -14.54
CA CYS A 413 -5.24 -3.81 -13.28
C CYS A 413 -5.89 -2.44 -13.46
N PHE A 414 -5.40 -1.61 -14.41
CA PHE A 414 -6.02 -0.31 -14.70
C PHE A 414 -7.43 -0.45 -15.28
N ASN A 415 -7.66 -1.44 -16.14
CA ASN A 415 -8.99 -1.73 -16.65
C ASN A 415 -9.94 -2.12 -15.50
N TYR A 416 -9.47 -2.94 -14.56
CA TYR A 416 -10.25 -3.31 -13.37
C TYR A 416 -10.57 -2.08 -12.50
N ASP A 417 -9.60 -1.22 -12.17
CA ASP A 417 -9.85 0.01 -11.40
C ASP A 417 -10.89 0.92 -12.08
N VAL A 418 -10.81 1.08 -13.41
CA VAL A 418 -11.79 1.85 -14.19
C VAL A 418 -13.20 1.23 -14.12
N ILE A 419 -13.32 -0.09 -14.16
CA ILE A 419 -14.62 -0.77 -13.98
C ILE A 419 -15.15 -0.54 -12.57
N MET A 420 -14.30 -0.60 -11.54
CA MET A 420 -14.71 -0.33 -10.15
C MET A 420 -15.17 1.11 -9.97
N ARG A 421 -14.46 2.09 -10.56
CA ARG A 421 -14.91 3.48 -10.61
C ARG A 421 -16.29 3.64 -11.22
N ASP A 422 -16.47 3.12 -12.44
CA ASP A 422 -17.73 3.30 -13.15
C ASP A 422 -18.87 2.60 -12.41
N THR A 423 -18.58 1.48 -11.75
CA THR A 423 -19.51 0.81 -10.84
C THR A 423 -19.88 1.69 -9.65
N THR A 424 -18.92 2.41 -9.04
CA THR A 424 -19.23 3.40 -8.00
C THR A 424 -20.15 4.50 -8.53
N LEU A 425 -19.88 5.02 -9.73
CA LEU A 425 -20.74 6.04 -10.35
C LEU A 425 -22.15 5.52 -10.64
N LEU A 426 -22.27 4.26 -11.07
CA LEU A 426 -23.54 3.61 -11.30
C LEU A 426 -24.33 3.48 -9.99
N TYR A 427 -23.69 2.97 -8.95
CA TYR A 427 -24.25 2.85 -7.60
C TYR A 427 -24.78 4.21 -7.08
N LEU A 428 -23.98 5.27 -7.19
CA LEU A 428 -24.38 6.61 -6.78
C LEU A 428 -25.56 7.15 -7.60
N ALA A 429 -25.62 6.85 -8.91
CA ALA A 429 -26.76 7.23 -9.76
C ALA A 429 -28.05 6.51 -9.36
N TYR A 430 -27.97 5.22 -9.00
CA TYR A 430 -29.09 4.44 -8.45
C TYR A 430 -29.61 5.07 -7.16
N LEU A 431 -28.72 5.38 -6.20
CA LEU A 431 -29.11 6.02 -4.95
C LEU A 431 -29.76 7.39 -5.16
N ALA A 432 -29.24 8.17 -6.12
CA ALA A 432 -29.79 9.46 -6.48
C ALA A 432 -31.13 9.38 -7.25
N ARG A 433 -31.54 8.17 -7.68
CA ARG A 433 -32.71 7.92 -8.55
C ARG A 433 -32.64 8.71 -9.86
N ASP A 434 -31.45 8.90 -10.41
CA ASP A 434 -31.22 9.59 -11.68
C ASP A 434 -31.13 8.56 -12.82
N SER A 435 -32.30 8.17 -13.36
CA SER A 435 -32.38 7.14 -14.40
C SER A 435 -31.55 7.46 -15.64
N LYS A 436 -31.46 8.74 -16.02
CA LYS A 436 -30.65 9.17 -17.16
C LYS A 436 -29.17 8.91 -16.93
N ARG A 437 -28.68 9.14 -15.70
CA ARG A 437 -27.28 8.82 -15.34
C ARG A 437 -27.06 7.32 -15.23
N VAL A 438 -28.02 6.57 -14.70
CA VAL A 438 -27.94 5.10 -14.66
C VAL A 438 -27.72 4.54 -16.07
N ASP A 439 -28.59 4.89 -17.01
CA ASP A 439 -28.49 4.43 -18.41
C ASP A 439 -27.15 4.82 -19.05
N MET A 440 -26.72 6.07 -18.83
CA MET A 440 -25.45 6.58 -19.37
C MET A 440 -24.23 5.83 -18.81
N VAL A 441 -24.17 5.60 -17.50
CA VAL A 441 -23.03 4.91 -16.88
C VAL A 441 -23.04 3.42 -17.22
N ALA A 442 -24.22 2.79 -17.29
CA ALA A 442 -24.39 1.42 -17.75
C ALA A 442 -23.84 1.23 -19.18
N GLU A 443 -24.15 2.15 -20.09
CA GLU A 443 -23.58 2.15 -21.45
C GLU A 443 -22.04 2.27 -21.42
N TRP A 444 -21.49 3.13 -20.56
CA TRP A 444 -20.03 3.29 -20.41
C TRP A 444 -19.35 2.00 -19.92
N ILE A 445 -19.94 1.34 -18.92
CA ILE A 445 -19.44 0.06 -18.40
C ILE A 445 -19.47 -0.99 -19.51
N SER A 446 -20.57 -1.12 -20.24
CA SER A 446 -20.69 -2.07 -21.36
C SER A 446 -19.64 -1.83 -22.45
N ASP A 447 -19.50 -0.58 -22.90
CA ASP A 447 -18.53 -0.23 -23.94
C ASP A 447 -17.09 -0.51 -23.51
N LYS A 448 -16.74 -0.22 -22.25
CA LYS A 448 -15.42 -0.53 -21.69
C LYS A 448 -15.22 -2.02 -21.50
N ALA A 449 -16.20 -2.74 -20.97
CA ALA A 449 -16.13 -4.18 -20.80
C ALA A 449 -15.85 -4.89 -22.13
N PHE A 450 -16.54 -4.48 -23.20
CA PHE A 450 -16.25 -4.97 -24.55
C PHE A 450 -14.85 -4.57 -25.03
N ARG A 451 -14.45 -3.29 -24.90
CA ARG A 451 -13.10 -2.82 -25.31
C ARG A 451 -11.97 -3.51 -24.56
N TYR A 452 -12.19 -3.88 -23.30
CA TYR A 452 -11.25 -4.60 -22.46
C TYR A 452 -11.33 -6.12 -22.66
N GLY A 453 -12.24 -6.57 -23.53
CA GLY A 453 -12.47 -7.97 -23.84
C GLY A 453 -13.03 -8.77 -22.68
N LEU A 454 -13.66 -8.13 -21.69
CA LEU A 454 -14.35 -8.78 -20.57
C LEU A 454 -15.65 -9.45 -21.05
N THR A 455 -16.25 -8.94 -22.11
CA THR A 455 -17.38 -9.53 -22.84
C THR A 455 -17.00 -9.81 -24.29
N SER A 456 -17.65 -10.79 -24.92
CA SER A 456 -17.44 -11.11 -26.34
C SER A 456 -18.06 -10.10 -27.30
N GLU A 457 -19.12 -9.42 -26.86
CA GLU A 457 -19.84 -8.39 -27.59
C GLU A 457 -20.29 -7.28 -26.65
N ARG A 458 -20.74 -6.15 -27.22
CA ARG A 458 -21.39 -5.10 -26.43
C ARG A 458 -22.73 -5.62 -25.94
N ILE A 459 -22.92 -5.63 -24.63
CA ILE A 459 -24.17 -6.08 -24.01
C ILE A 459 -25.00 -4.87 -23.59
N ASN A 460 -26.33 -4.99 -23.63
CA ASN A 460 -27.15 -4.02 -22.90
C ASN A 460 -27.11 -4.40 -21.41
N ILE A 461 -26.77 -3.45 -20.55
CA ILE A 461 -26.78 -3.66 -19.09
C ILE A 461 -28.17 -3.26 -18.61
N ASP A 462 -29.04 -4.26 -18.52
CA ASP A 462 -30.43 -4.16 -18.07
C ASP A 462 -30.56 -4.48 -16.57
N THR A 463 -29.58 -5.18 -15.98
CA THR A 463 -29.55 -5.51 -14.55
C THR A 463 -28.17 -5.27 -13.92
N LEU A 464 -28.16 -4.99 -12.61
CA LEU A 464 -26.93 -4.86 -11.84
C LEU A 464 -26.15 -6.19 -11.75
N GLY A 465 -26.84 -7.34 -11.78
CA GLY A 465 -26.20 -8.66 -11.88
C GLY A 465 -25.25 -8.80 -13.07
N GLN A 466 -25.53 -8.17 -14.22
CA GLN A 466 -24.61 -8.18 -15.36
C GLN A 466 -23.31 -7.40 -15.06
N VAL A 467 -23.38 -6.34 -14.25
CA VAL A 467 -22.19 -5.60 -13.81
C VAL A 467 -21.33 -6.45 -12.87
N LEU A 468 -21.95 -7.21 -11.96
CA LEU A 468 -21.24 -8.14 -11.07
C LEU A 468 -20.46 -9.20 -11.85
N GLU A 469 -21.02 -9.75 -12.92
CA GLU A 469 -20.31 -10.73 -13.77
C GLU A 469 -19.13 -10.10 -14.53
N ILE A 470 -19.25 -8.83 -14.97
CA ILE A 470 -18.14 -8.08 -15.57
C ILE A 470 -17.01 -7.90 -14.54
N ILE A 471 -17.34 -7.49 -13.32
CA ILE A 471 -16.38 -7.33 -12.22
C ILE A 471 -15.66 -8.64 -11.94
N LYS A 472 -16.40 -9.74 -11.76
CA LYS A 472 -15.84 -11.08 -11.52
C LYS A 472 -14.91 -11.52 -12.65
N THR A 473 -15.28 -11.25 -13.90
CA THR A 473 -14.44 -11.55 -15.05
C THR A 473 -13.16 -10.72 -15.04
N ALA A 474 -13.23 -9.44 -14.69
CA ALA A 474 -12.05 -8.58 -14.54
C ALA A 474 -11.13 -9.05 -13.42
N GLU A 475 -11.69 -9.41 -12.26
CA GLU A 475 -10.97 -9.96 -11.10
C GLU A 475 -10.24 -11.25 -11.44
N SER A 476 -10.85 -12.16 -12.21
CA SER A 476 -10.21 -13.43 -12.59
C SER A 476 -8.98 -13.29 -13.50
N ARG A 477 -8.74 -12.08 -14.07
CA ARG A 477 -7.63 -11.81 -14.99
C ARG A 477 -6.41 -11.19 -14.31
N ILE A 478 -6.53 -10.74 -13.06
CA ILE A 478 -5.48 -10.08 -12.28
C ILE A 478 -4.92 -11.02 -11.20
#